data_AF-A0A3D1CN13-F1
#
_entry.id   AF-A0A3D1CN13-F1
#
_cell.length_a   1.000
_cell.length_b   1.000
_cell.length_c   1.000
_cell.angle_alpha   90.00
_cell.angle_beta   90.00
_cell.angle_gamma   90.00
#
_symmetry.space_group_name_H-M   'P 1'
#
loop_
_entity.id
_entity.type
_entity.pdbx_description
1 polymer ?
#
loop_
_entity_poly.entity_id
_entity_poly.type
_entity_poly.pdbx_seq_one_letter_code
_entity_poly.pdbx_strand_id
1 'polypeptide(L)'
;MSELDQHRSLNHSLNAFSEALKSGRFVRMRRLLASLHPAETAHLLESLPPNERLVCWPIINPELRGEVLSYIGEDVRTGLMTGMDTADLLSATEDLDTDDVVDILQDLP
;
A
#
# COMPACT_ATOMS: atom_id res chain seq x y z
N MET A 1 -7.22 -3.98 -28.71
CA MET A 1 -6.92 -2.72 -28.01
C MET A 1 -5.42 -2.51 -28.10
N SER A 2 -4.97 -1.38 -28.66
CA SER A 2 -3.58 -1.18 -29.11
C SER A 2 -2.65 -0.83 -27.94
N GLU A 3 -1.39 -1.25 -28.00
CA GLU A 3 -0.31 -0.85 -27.08
C GLU A 3 -0.20 0.68 -26.90
N LEU A 4 -0.67 1.46 -27.88
CA LEU A 4 -0.74 2.92 -27.86
C LEU A 4 -1.72 3.47 -26.79
N ASP A 5 -2.82 2.77 -26.52
CA ASP A 5 -3.80 3.18 -25.49
C ASP A 5 -3.26 2.91 -24.08
N GLN A 6 -2.50 1.82 -23.92
CA GLN A 6 -1.90 1.43 -22.65
C GLN A 6 -0.79 2.41 -22.25
N HIS A 7 0.05 2.83 -23.21
CA HIS A 7 1.06 3.86 -23.00
C HIS A 7 0.44 5.24 -22.67
N ARG A 8 -0.70 5.57 -23.26
CA ARG A 8 -1.38 6.85 -22.99
C ARG A 8 -1.98 6.89 -21.58
N SER A 9 -2.58 5.78 -21.13
CA SER A 9 -3.10 5.64 -19.77
C SER A 9 -1.98 5.70 -18.74
N LEU A 10 -0.85 5.03 -18.98
CA LEU A 10 0.30 5.06 -18.08
C LEU A 10 0.88 6.47 -17.95
N ASN A 11 1.03 7.19 -19.07
CA ASN A 11 1.52 8.57 -19.06
C ASN A 11 0.54 9.54 -18.37
N HIS A 12 -0.77 9.31 -18.48
CA HIS A 12 -1.77 10.11 -17.77
C HIS A 12 -1.71 9.88 -16.27
N SER A 13 -1.60 8.62 -15.83
CA SER A 13 -1.41 8.27 -14.42
C SER A 13 -0.11 8.83 -13.85
N LEU A 14 0.99 8.79 -14.63
CA LEU A 14 2.27 9.39 -14.23
C LEU A 14 2.19 10.92 -14.13
N ASN A 15 1.44 11.59 -15.00
CA ASN A 15 1.24 13.04 -14.91
C ASN A 15 0.34 13.43 -13.74
N ALA A 16 -0.74 12.68 -13.48
CA ALA A 16 -1.58 12.88 -12.30
C ALA A 16 -0.81 12.63 -11.00
N PHE A 17 0.05 11.61 -10.99
CA PHE A 17 0.97 11.30 -9.90
C PHE A 17 2.02 12.41 -9.71
N SER A 18 2.61 12.91 -10.79
CA SER A 18 3.57 14.03 -10.78
C SER A 18 2.95 15.34 -10.29
N GLU A 19 1.72 15.66 -10.71
CA GLU A 19 0.99 16.85 -10.23
C GLU A 19 0.58 16.72 -8.76
N ALA A 20 0.22 15.52 -8.32
CA ALA A 20 -0.07 15.28 -6.93
C ALA A 20 1.21 15.35 -6.04
N LEU A 21 2.36 14.88 -6.55
CA LEU A 21 3.69 15.08 -5.94
C LEU A 21 4.03 16.57 -5.80
N LYS A 22 3.76 17.39 -6.83
CA LYS A 22 3.98 18.85 -6.79
C LYS A 22 3.05 19.60 -5.83
N SER A 23 1.85 19.08 -5.58
CA SER A 23 0.85 19.73 -4.72
C SER A 23 1.18 19.74 -3.21
N GLY A 24 2.30 19.13 -2.78
CA GLY A 24 2.72 19.08 -1.38
C GLY A 24 1.87 18.18 -0.47
N ARG A 25 0.77 17.61 -1.00
CA ARG A 25 -0.12 16.71 -0.27
C ARG A 25 0.53 15.38 0.07
N PHE A 26 1.32 14.80 -0.86
CA PHE A 26 2.08 13.57 -0.60
C PHE A 26 3.14 13.72 0.48
N VAL A 27 3.84 14.87 0.52
CA VAL A 27 4.84 15.13 1.55
C VAL A 27 4.19 15.25 2.93
N ARG A 28 3.03 15.90 3.03
CA ARG A 28 2.24 15.97 4.27
C ARG A 28 1.68 14.61 4.67
N MET A 29 1.13 13.86 3.71
CA MET A 29 0.61 12.51 3.93
C MET A 29 1.70 11.59 4.47
N ARG A 30 2.87 11.57 3.82
CA ARG A 30 4.03 10.77 4.26
C ARG A 30 4.49 11.16 5.66
N ARG A 31 4.53 12.46 5.98
CA ARG A 31 4.89 12.92 7.34
C ARG A 31 3.86 12.49 8.38
N LEU A 32 2.56 12.55 8.05
CA LEU A 32 1.50 12.08 8.94
C LEU A 32 1.62 10.58 9.18
N LEU A 33 1.70 9.77 8.12
CA LEU A 33 1.83 8.32 8.21
C LEU A 33 3.10 7.92 8.98
N ALA A 34 4.23 8.61 8.75
CA ALA A 34 5.47 8.35 9.49
C ALA A 34 5.41 8.75 10.98
N SER A 35 4.39 9.51 11.40
CA SER A 35 4.18 9.86 12.81
C SER A 35 3.18 8.96 13.54
N LEU A 36 2.50 8.08 12.81
CA LEU A 36 1.54 7.13 13.36
C LEU A 36 2.22 5.83 13.73
N HIS A 37 1.73 5.17 14.78
CA HIS A 37 2.07 3.79 15.07
C HIS A 37 1.54 2.88 13.94
N PRO A 38 2.19 1.74 13.62
CA PRO A 38 1.69 0.81 12.60
C PRO A 38 0.22 0.41 12.78
N ALA A 39 -0.21 0.08 14.00
CA ALA A 39 -1.62 -0.18 14.32
C ALA A 39 -2.58 0.98 14.00
N GLU A 40 -2.16 2.24 14.22
CA GLU A 40 -2.98 3.42 13.87
C GLU A 40 -3.06 3.60 12.35
N THR A 41 -1.98 3.29 11.64
CA THR A 41 -1.94 3.28 10.18
C THR A 41 -2.85 2.19 9.61
N ALA A 42 -2.87 1.00 10.21
CA ALA A 42 -3.80 -0.07 9.86
C ALA A 42 -5.25 0.36 10.00
N HIS A 43 -5.63 0.93 11.15
CA HIS A 43 -6.99 1.45 11.35
C HIS A 43 -7.37 2.57 10.38
N LEU A 44 -6.42 3.45 10.03
CA LEU A 44 -6.64 4.45 9.00
C LEU A 44 -6.96 3.79 7.65
N LEU A 45 -6.17 2.80 7.23
CA LEU A 45 -6.41 2.07 5.98
C LEU A 45 -7.78 1.37 5.98
N GLU A 46 -8.16 0.73 7.08
CA GLU A 46 -9.48 0.08 7.22
C GLU A 46 -10.64 1.07 7.03
N SER A 47 -10.47 2.31 7.51
CA SER A 47 -11.48 3.37 7.37
C SER A 47 -11.61 3.95 5.95
N LEU A 48 -10.63 3.71 5.08
CA LEU A 48 -10.62 4.24 3.71
C LEU A 48 -11.39 3.33 2.74
N PRO A 49 -11.98 3.89 1.66
CA PRO A 49 -12.47 3.09 0.54
C PRO A 49 -11.34 2.27 -0.14
N PRO A 50 -11.62 1.11 -0.76
CA PRO A 50 -10.61 0.23 -1.35
C PRO A 50 -9.62 0.95 -2.29
N ASN A 51 -10.14 1.83 -3.14
CA ASN A 51 -9.35 2.58 -4.14
C ASN A 51 -8.34 3.51 -3.47
N GLU A 52 -8.71 4.12 -2.33
CA GLU A 52 -7.87 5.06 -1.60
C GLU A 52 -6.79 4.33 -0.79
N ARG A 53 -7.09 3.13 -0.29
CA ARG A 53 -6.10 2.25 0.36
C ARG A 53 -4.93 1.95 -0.56
N LEU A 54 -5.21 1.57 -1.82
CA LEU A 54 -4.19 1.27 -2.83
C LEU A 54 -3.34 2.50 -3.19
N VAL A 55 -3.86 3.71 -3.03
CA VAL A 55 -3.10 4.96 -3.22
C VAL A 55 -2.26 5.29 -1.98
N CYS A 56 -2.77 5.02 -0.78
CA CYS A 56 -2.08 5.28 0.48
C CYS A 56 -0.95 4.28 0.76
N TRP A 57 -1.16 3.00 0.42
CA TRP A 57 -0.21 1.91 0.64
C TRP A 57 1.23 2.21 0.17
N PRO A 58 1.48 2.63 -1.08
CA PRO A 58 2.83 2.93 -1.55
C PRO A 58 3.48 4.14 -0.88
N ILE A 59 2.73 4.95 -0.12
CA ILE A 59 3.23 6.13 0.62
C ILE A 59 3.79 5.73 1.99
N ILE A 60 3.34 4.61 2.55
CA ILE A 60 3.80 4.07 3.84
C ILE A 60 5.26 3.65 3.69
N ASN A 61 6.07 3.96 4.71
CA ASN A 61 7.48 3.53 4.77
C ASN A 61 7.54 2.01 4.59
N PRO A 62 8.27 1.47 3.59
CA PRO A 62 8.41 0.03 3.38
C PRO A 62 8.76 -0.76 4.64
N GLU A 63 9.65 -0.22 5.48
CA GLU A 63 10.08 -0.84 6.74
C GLU A 63 8.94 -1.04 7.75
N LEU A 64 7.86 -0.25 7.65
CA LEU A 64 6.70 -0.35 8.53
C LEU A 64 5.56 -1.17 7.93
N ARG A 65 5.64 -1.56 6.65
CA ARG A 65 4.53 -2.21 5.95
C ARG A 65 4.21 -3.59 6.52
N GLY A 66 5.23 -4.34 6.94
CA GLY A 66 5.03 -5.63 7.59
C GLY A 66 4.22 -5.49 8.86
N GLU A 67 4.69 -4.68 9.80
CA GLU A 67 3.95 -4.40 11.04
C GLU A 67 2.54 -3.85 10.77
N VAL A 68 2.35 -3.02 9.74
CA VAL A 68 1.01 -2.56 9.36
C VAL A 68 0.13 -3.73 8.89
N LEU A 69 0.65 -4.67 8.09
CA LEU A 69 -0.11 -5.83 7.64
C LEU A 69 -0.53 -6.74 8.80
N SER A 70 0.31 -6.91 9.82
CA SER A 70 -0.04 -7.76 10.97
C SER A 70 -1.22 -7.20 11.77
N TYR A 71 -1.43 -5.88 11.77
CA TYR A 71 -2.57 -5.22 12.44
C TYR A 71 -3.84 -5.09 11.58
N ILE A 72 -3.76 -5.27 10.26
CA ILE A 72 -4.91 -5.11 9.35
C ILE A 72 -5.79 -6.37 9.35
N GLY A 73 -7.12 -6.21 9.40
CA GLY A 73 -8.04 -7.34 9.23
C GLY A 73 -7.95 -8.04 7.86
N GLU A 74 -8.17 -9.35 7.85
CA GLU A 74 -8.06 -10.27 6.68
C GLU A 74 -8.64 -9.69 5.38
N ASP A 75 -9.90 -9.26 5.36
CA ASP A 75 -10.58 -8.71 4.18
C ASP A 75 -9.81 -7.54 3.53
N VAL A 76 -9.28 -6.64 4.36
CA VAL A 76 -8.55 -5.45 3.90
C VAL A 76 -7.14 -5.84 3.47
N ARG A 77 -6.52 -6.79 4.16
CA ARG A 77 -5.21 -7.35 3.85
C ARG A 77 -5.20 -8.01 2.48
N THR A 78 -6.12 -8.92 2.21
CA THR A 78 -6.28 -9.61 0.93
C THR A 78 -6.53 -8.62 -0.22
N GLY A 79 -7.35 -7.60 0.03
CA GLY A 79 -7.60 -6.52 -0.93
C GLY A 79 -6.35 -5.72 -1.27
N LEU A 80 -5.48 -5.44 -0.29
CA LEU A 80 -4.19 -4.78 -0.52
C LEU A 80 -3.24 -5.71 -1.28
N MET A 81 -3.11 -6.97 -0.86
CA MET A 81 -2.18 -7.94 -1.44
C MET A 81 -2.50 -8.28 -2.90
N THR A 82 -3.79 -8.29 -3.28
CA THR A 82 -4.21 -8.47 -4.67
C THR A 82 -3.65 -7.38 -5.60
N GLY A 83 -3.36 -6.19 -5.07
CA GLY A 83 -2.75 -5.09 -5.81
C GLY A 83 -1.22 -5.04 -5.77
N MET A 84 -0.56 -5.92 -5.00
CA MET A 84 0.89 -5.95 -4.86
C MET A 84 1.54 -6.88 -5.88
N ASP A 85 2.75 -6.54 -6.31
CA ASP A 85 3.59 -7.51 -7.01
C ASP A 85 4.35 -8.40 -6.02
N THR A 86 5.00 -9.44 -6.54
CA THR A 86 5.73 -10.41 -5.70
C THR A 86 6.90 -9.78 -4.94
N ALA A 87 7.51 -8.71 -5.47
CA ALA A 87 8.63 -8.05 -4.81
C ALA A 87 8.14 -7.19 -3.64
N ASP A 88 7.01 -6.50 -3.81
CA ASP A 88 6.34 -5.74 -2.76
C ASP A 88 5.88 -6.65 -1.62
N LEU A 89 5.30 -7.82 -1.94
CA LEU A 89 4.91 -8.82 -0.94
C LEU A 89 6.12 -9.30 -0.14
N LEU A 90 7.20 -9.69 -0.83
CA LEU A 90 8.42 -10.17 -0.18
C LEU A 90 8.99 -9.13 0.79
N SER A 91 9.12 -7.88 0.32
CA SER A 91 9.61 -6.77 1.14
C SER A 91 8.70 -6.47 2.33
N ALA A 92 7.39 -6.58 2.18
CA ALA A 92 6.46 -6.34 3.27
C ALA A 92 6.49 -7.45 4.33
N THR A 93 6.90 -8.66 3.98
CA THR A 93 6.95 -9.81 4.91
C THR A 93 8.34 -10.07 5.52
N GLU A 94 9.39 -9.41 5.04
CA GLU A 94 10.79 -9.71 5.41
C GLU A 94 11.09 -9.48 6.90
N ASP A 95 10.49 -8.44 7.49
CA ASP A 95 10.75 -8.02 8.88
C ASP A 95 9.70 -8.52 9.88
N LEU A 96 8.78 -9.40 9.45
CA LEU A 96 7.73 -9.93 10.31
C LEU A 96 8.15 -11.16 11.09
N ASP A 97 7.55 -11.33 12.26
CA ASP A 97 7.69 -12.56 13.05
C ASP A 97 7.13 -13.76 12.26
N THR A 98 7.71 -14.94 12.49
CA THR A 98 7.35 -16.15 11.73
C THR A 98 5.86 -16.50 11.83
N ASP A 99 5.25 -16.26 13.00
CA ASP A 99 3.82 -16.53 13.21
C ASP A 99 2.94 -15.57 12.40
N ASP A 100 3.31 -14.28 12.32
CA ASP A 100 2.58 -13.27 11.53
C ASP A 100 2.70 -13.54 10.01
N VAL A 101 3.87 -14.00 9.56
CA VAL A 101 4.07 -14.39 8.15
C VAL A 101 3.20 -15.59 7.79
N VAL A 102 3.07 -16.57 8.69
CA VAL A 102 2.22 -17.75 8.45
C VAL A 102 0.76 -17.33 8.23
N ASP A 103 0.25 -16.38 9.01
CA ASP A 103 -1.11 -15.87 8.84
C ASP A 103 -1.27 -15.16 7.48
N ILE A 104 -0.31 -14.32 7.08
CA ILE A 104 -0.34 -13.63 5.78
C ILE A 104 -0.29 -14.60 4.59
N LEU A 105 0.51 -15.66 4.67
CA LEU A 105 0.64 -16.64 3.60
C LEU A 105 -0.66 -17.43 3.35
N GLN A 106 -1.50 -17.60 4.38
CA GLN A 106 -2.80 -18.27 4.24
C GLN A 106 -3.81 -17.44 3.44
N ASP A 107 -3.60 -16.13 3.39
CA ASP A 107 -4.49 -15.15 2.76
C ASP A 107 -4.10 -14.85 1.29
N LEU A 108 -3.08 -15.52 0.75
CA LEU A 108 -2.67 -15.37 -0.64
C LEU A 108 -3.72 -15.98 -1.61
N PRO A 109 -4.09 -15.26 -2.69
CA PRO A 109 -5.05 -15.76 -3.68
C PRO A 109 -4.51 -16.88 -4.57
#